data_AF-A0A667Y800-F1
#
_entry.id   AF-A0A667Y800-F1
#
_cell.length_a   1.000
_cell.length_b   1.000
_cell.length_c   1.000
_cell.angle_alpha   90.00
_cell.angle_beta   90.00
_cell.angle_gamma   90.00
#
_symmetry.space_group_name_H-M   'P 1'
#
loop_
_entity.id
_entity.type
_entity.pdbx_description
1 polymer ?
#
loop_
_entity_poly.entity_id
_entity_poly.type
_entity_poly.pdbx_seq_one_letter_code
_entity_poly.pdbx_strand_id
1 'polypeptide(L)'
;MCYVRVSYDTKPDLLLHLMTKEWQLDLPKLLISVHGGLQNFELQPKLKQVFGKGLIKAAMTTGAWIFTGGVNTGVIRHVGDALKDHASKSRGKICTIGIAPWGIVENQEDLVGKDVVRPYQTMSNPLSKLTVLNSLHSHFILADNGTTGKYGAEVKLRRQLEKHISLQKINTRIGQGVPVVALIVEGGPNVISIVLEYLRDTPPVPVVVCDGSGRASDILAFGHKYSEEGGIINESLRDQLLVTIQKTFTYSRTQAQHLFIILMECMKKKELVSVTIMRFFSHHCTKNTQAKKYWENGHGKAHKRNQGAIRG
;
A
#
# COMPACT_ATOMS: atom_id res chain seq x y z
N MET A 1 7.28 -18.52 6.32
CA MET A 1 7.18 -17.08 6.64
C MET A 1 8.50 -16.68 7.26
N CYS A 2 9.19 -15.69 6.70
CA CYS A 2 10.41 -15.13 7.30
C CYS A 2 10.04 -13.86 8.08
N TYR A 3 10.71 -13.57 9.19
CA TYR A 3 10.44 -12.36 9.95
C TYR A 3 11.71 -11.83 10.62
N VAL A 4 11.68 -10.55 10.98
CA VAL A 4 12.71 -9.91 11.80
C VAL A 4 12.05 -8.90 12.74
N ARG A 5 12.52 -8.81 13.98
CA ARG A 5 12.21 -7.70 14.89
C ARG A 5 13.36 -6.70 14.83
N VAL A 6 13.03 -5.43 14.60
CA VAL A 6 14.00 -4.34 14.42
C VAL A 6 13.59 -3.12 15.23
N SER A 7 14.56 -2.28 15.61
CA SER A 7 14.24 -0.98 16.20
C SER A 7 13.50 -0.10 15.18
N TYR A 8 12.55 0.71 15.63
CA TYR A 8 11.75 1.63 14.80
C TYR A 8 12.58 2.68 14.04
N ASP A 9 13.83 2.90 14.45
CA ASP A 9 14.80 3.82 13.84
C ASP A 9 15.92 3.11 13.05
N THR A 10 15.79 1.79 12.83
CA THR A 10 16.72 1.01 12.02
C THR A 10 16.86 1.63 10.63
N LYS A 11 18.10 1.79 10.17
CA LYS A 11 18.36 2.42 8.88
C LYS A 11 17.83 1.58 7.71
N PRO A 12 17.25 2.21 6.68
CA PRO A 12 16.59 1.48 5.59
C PRO A 12 17.54 0.71 4.66
N ASP A 13 18.82 1.08 4.59
CA ASP A 13 19.85 0.36 3.85
C ASP A 13 20.13 -1.03 4.47
N LEU A 14 20.14 -1.13 5.80
CA LEU A 14 20.27 -2.41 6.50
C LEU A 14 19.05 -3.31 6.26
N LEU A 15 17.84 -2.74 6.25
CA LEU A 15 16.61 -3.48 5.96
C LEU A 15 16.63 -3.98 4.51
N LEU A 16 16.99 -3.15 3.55
CA LEU A 16 17.09 -3.57 2.15
C LEU A 16 18.19 -4.63 1.95
N HIS A 17 19.32 -4.51 2.66
CA HIS A 17 20.38 -5.51 2.66
C HIS A 17 19.86 -6.85 3.17
N LEU A 18 19.18 -6.87 4.33
CA LEU A 18 18.53 -8.07 4.86
C LEU A 18 17.60 -8.70 3.81
N MET A 19 16.74 -7.89 3.18
CA MET A 19 15.77 -8.37 2.21
C MET A 19 16.43 -8.99 0.96
N THR A 20 17.49 -8.37 0.45
CA THR A 20 18.12 -8.79 -0.82
C THR A 20 19.23 -9.83 -0.65
N LYS A 21 19.91 -9.84 0.50
CA LYS A 21 21.05 -10.74 0.77
C LYS A 21 20.66 -11.94 1.62
N GLU A 22 19.99 -11.71 2.75
CA GLU A 22 19.63 -12.78 3.68
C GLU A 22 18.33 -13.48 3.27
N TRP A 23 17.30 -12.71 2.90
CA TRP A 23 16.04 -13.27 2.39
C TRP A 23 16.07 -13.60 0.89
N GLN A 24 17.17 -13.26 0.21
CA GLN A 24 17.39 -13.55 -1.21
C GLN A 24 16.25 -13.04 -2.12
N LEU A 25 15.67 -11.89 -1.79
CA LEU A 25 14.64 -11.27 -2.60
C LEU A 25 15.26 -10.44 -3.72
N ASP A 26 14.85 -10.71 -4.96
CA ASP A 26 15.17 -9.84 -6.09
C ASP A 26 14.54 -8.45 -5.89
N LEU A 27 15.31 -7.40 -6.20
CA LEU A 27 14.84 -6.02 -6.14
C LEU A 27 13.58 -5.88 -7.03
N PRO A 28 12.48 -5.29 -6.53
CA PRO A 28 11.22 -5.29 -7.25
C PRO A 28 11.27 -4.30 -8.40
N LYS A 29 10.54 -4.59 -9.49
CA LYS A 29 10.36 -3.62 -10.58
C LYS A 29 9.28 -2.59 -10.29
N LEU A 30 8.51 -2.79 -9.22
CA LEU A 30 7.45 -1.91 -8.72
C LEU A 30 7.22 -2.20 -7.23
N LEU A 31 7.00 -1.16 -6.42
CA LEU A 31 6.56 -1.31 -5.04
C LEU A 31 5.10 -0.83 -4.91
N ILE A 32 4.20 -1.73 -4.51
CA ILE A 32 2.80 -1.39 -4.23
C ILE A 32 2.64 -1.28 -2.72
N SER A 33 2.38 -0.07 -2.22
CA SER A 33 2.18 0.20 -0.80
C SER A 33 0.69 0.31 -0.48
N VAL A 34 0.12 -0.68 0.19
CA VAL A 34 -1.32 -0.75 0.49
C VAL A 34 -1.62 -0.09 1.83
N HIS A 35 -2.59 0.82 1.84
CA HIS A 35 -3.10 1.53 3.01
C HIS A 35 -4.63 1.48 3.04
N GLY A 36 -5.20 1.63 4.23
CA GLY A 36 -6.65 1.54 4.37
C GLY A 36 -7.12 1.37 5.79
N GLY A 37 -8.31 0.78 5.95
CA GLY A 37 -8.92 0.51 7.25
C GLY A 37 -8.07 -0.39 8.13
N LEU A 38 -7.91 0.01 9.39
CA LEU A 38 -7.30 -0.83 10.44
C LEU A 38 -8.34 -1.78 11.07
N GLN A 39 -9.59 -1.33 11.16
CA GLN A 39 -10.71 -2.12 11.66
C GLN A 39 -11.31 -2.97 10.55
N ASN A 40 -11.91 -4.11 10.90
CA ASN A 40 -12.58 -4.97 9.93
C ASN A 40 -13.78 -4.27 9.31
N PHE A 41 -13.82 -4.28 7.98
CA PHE A 41 -14.95 -3.82 7.18
C PHE A 41 -15.19 -4.83 6.05
N GLU A 42 -16.39 -4.79 5.49
CA GLU A 42 -16.76 -5.63 4.36
C GLU A 42 -16.80 -4.81 3.07
N LEU A 43 -16.15 -5.34 2.04
CA LEU A 43 -16.23 -4.80 0.69
C LEU A 43 -17.44 -5.42 -0.01
N GLN A 44 -18.13 -4.63 -0.84
CA GLN A 44 -19.13 -5.20 -1.74
C GLN A 44 -18.50 -6.33 -2.58
N PRO A 45 -19.18 -7.47 -2.78
CA PRO A 45 -18.56 -8.65 -3.41
C PRO A 45 -17.88 -8.38 -4.76
N LYS A 46 -18.52 -7.54 -5.60
CA LYS A 46 -17.95 -7.12 -6.88
C LYS A 46 -16.65 -6.32 -6.69
N LEU A 47 -16.64 -5.39 -5.74
CA LEU A 47 -15.46 -4.58 -5.44
C LEU A 47 -14.32 -5.43 -4.86
N LYS A 48 -14.63 -6.34 -3.92
CA LYS A 48 -13.68 -7.32 -3.37
C LYS A 48 -13.01 -8.13 -4.48
N GLN A 49 -13.82 -8.63 -5.42
CA GLN A 49 -13.31 -9.43 -6.54
C GLN A 49 -12.38 -8.64 -7.45
N VAL A 50 -12.73 -7.41 -7.82
CA VAL A 50 -11.85 -6.63 -8.72
C VAL A 50 -10.62 -6.11 -7.98
N PHE A 51 -10.74 -5.74 -6.70
CA PHE A 51 -9.61 -5.42 -5.82
C PHE A 51 -8.60 -6.55 -5.79
N GLY A 52 -9.03 -7.75 -5.41
CA GLY A 52 -8.14 -8.91 -5.31
C GLY A 52 -7.51 -9.27 -6.65
N LYS A 53 -8.30 -9.40 -7.72
CA LYS A 53 -7.79 -9.73 -9.05
C LYS A 53 -6.83 -8.66 -9.59
N GLY A 54 -7.15 -7.38 -9.40
CA GLY A 54 -6.33 -6.26 -9.87
C GLY A 54 -4.97 -6.22 -9.18
N LEU A 55 -4.95 -6.33 -7.85
CA LEU A 55 -3.73 -6.34 -7.04
C LEU A 55 -2.82 -7.51 -7.42
N ILE A 56 -3.37 -8.72 -7.46
CA ILE A 56 -2.63 -9.94 -7.81
C ILE A 56 -2.07 -9.86 -9.23
N LYS A 57 -2.89 -9.43 -10.19
CA LYS A 57 -2.45 -9.29 -11.58
C LYS A 57 -1.33 -8.26 -11.72
N ALA A 58 -1.44 -7.11 -11.04
CA ALA A 58 -0.40 -6.08 -11.07
C ALA A 58 0.94 -6.63 -10.52
N ALA A 59 0.89 -7.29 -9.36
CA ALA A 59 2.08 -7.86 -8.73
C ALA A 59 2.75 -8.92 -9.59
N MET A 60 1.98 -9.88 -10.12
CA MET A 60 2.50 -10.96 -10.97
C MET A 60 3.06 -10.47 -12.29
N THR A 61 2.39 -9.51 -12.95
CA THR A 61 2.80 -9.02 -14.28
C THR A 61 4.10 -8.22 -14.21
N THR A 62 4.32 -7.50 -13.11
CA THR A 62 5.45 -6.59 -12.96
C THR A 62 6.60 -7.18 -12.14
N GLY A 63 6.35 -8.22 -11.33
CA GLY A 63 7.29 -8.65 -10.30
C GLY A 63 7.36 -7.62 -9.17
N ALA A 64 6.20 -7.11 -8.74
CA ALA A 64 6.12 -6.13 -7.67
C ALA A 64 6.29 -6.76 -6.29
N TRP A 65 6.83 -5.98 -5.35
CA TRP A 65 6.61 -6.23 -3.92
C TRP A 65 5.33 -5.54 -3.48
N ILE A 66 4.62 -6.16 -2.54
CA ILE A 66 3.44 -5.59 -1.88
C ILE A 66 3.79 -5.30 -0.41
N PHE A 67 3.75 -4.03 0.00
CA PHE A 67 3.87 -3.63 1.39
C PHE A 67 2.48 -3.44 2.01
N THR A 68 2.28 -3.98 3.21
CA THR A 68 1.05 -3.77 4.00
C THR A 68 1.40 -3.61 5.49
N GLY A 69 0.38 -3.35 6.33
CA GLY A 69 0.53 -3.32 7.80
C GLY A 69 0.74 -4.70 8.46
N GLY A 70 0.73 -5.80 7.69
CA GLY A 70 1.03 -7.17 8.14
C GLY A 70 0.02 -7.86 9.07
N VAL A 71 -0.72 -7.11 9.88
CA VAL A 71 -1.68 -7.65 10.85
C VAL A 71 -2.99 -8.09 10.19
N ASN A 72 -3.65 -9.13 10.73
CA ASN A 72 -4.81 -9.76 10.10
C ASN A 72 -6.14 -9.02 10.34
N THR A 73 -6.14 -7.70 10.15
CA THR A 73 -7.33 -6.84 10.33
C THR A 73 -7.53 -5.91 9.15
N GLY A 74 -8.75 -5.39 9.01
CA GLY A 74 -9.12 -4.38 8.04
C GLY A 74 -8.73 -4.71 6.60
N VAL A 75 -8.07 -3.79 5.91
CA VAL A 75 -7.69 -3.96 4.50
C VAL A 75 -6.73 -5.11 4.28
N ILE A 76 -5.90 -5.45 5.27
CA ILE A 76 -4.92 -6.54 5.15
C ILE A 76 -5.63 -7.90 5.02
N ARG A 77 -6.79 -8.11 5.67
CA ARG A 77 -7.59 -9.34 5.45
C ARG A 77 -7.98 -9.50 3.97
N HIS A 78 -8.43 -8.43 3.33
CA HIS A 78 -8.82 -8.46 1.92
C HIS A 78 -7.62 -8.71 1.00
N VAL A 79 -6.44 -8.21 1.35
CA VAL A 79 -5.17 -8.55 0.66
C VAL A 79 -4.84 -10.03 0.84
N GLY A 80 -4.96 -10.55 2.07
CA GLY A 80 -4.77 -11.97 2.38
C GLY A 80 -5.70 -12.85 1.55
N ASP A 81 -7.00 -12.59 1.57
CA ASP A 81 -8.00 -13.32 0.77
C ASP A 81 -7.62 -13.38 -0.71
N ALA A 82 -7.15 -12.26 -1.28
CA ALA A 82 -6.67 -12.21 -2.66
C ALA A 82 -5.44 -13.09 -2.91
N LEU A 83 -4.49 -13.13 -1.97
CA LEU A 83 -3.30 -13.98 -2.03
C LEU A 83 -3.67 -15.46 -1.93
N LYS A 84 -4.60 -15.82 -1.05
CA LYS A 84 -5.12 -17.19 -0.90
C LYS A 84 -5.83 -17.67 -2.18
N ASP A 85 -6.69 -16.83 -2.73
CA ASP A 85 -7.41 -17.11 -3.99
C ASP A 85 -6.46 -17.31 -5.17
N HIS A 86 -5.32 -16.60 -5.19
CA HIS A 86 -4.28 -16.77 -6.21
C HIS A 86 -3.48 -18.06 -6.00
N ALA A 87 -3.03 -18.33 -4.77
CA ALA A 87 -2.22 -19.52 -4.46
C ALA A 87 -2.94 -20.83 -4.79
N SER A 88 -4.27 -20.86 -4.68
CA SER A 88 -5.08 -22.01 -5.09
C SER A 88 -5.14 -22.24 -6.62
N LYS A 89 -4.82 -21.21 -7.42
CA LYS A 89 -4.97 -21.22 -8.90
C LYS A 89 -3.66 -21.18 -9.66
N SER A 90 -2.57 -20.75 -9.03
CA SER A 90 -1.28 -20.54 -9.69
C SER A 90 -0.11 -20.80 -8.74
N ARG A 91 1.03 -21.24 -9.30
CA ARG A 91 2.28 -21.46 -8.57
C ARG A 91 3.14 -20.19 -8.43
N GLY A 92 2.75 -19.08 -9.05
CA GLY A 92 3.51 -17.83 -9.00
C GLY A 92 3.56 -17.26 -7.58
N LYS A 93 4.76 -17.14 -7.01
CA LYS A 93 4.96 -16.58 -5.67
C LYS A 93 4.93 -15.05 -5.74
N ILE A 94 4.08 -14.44 -4.91
CA ILE A 94 3.99 -12.99 -4.75
C ILE A 94 4.75 -12.60 -3.49
N CYS A 95 5.66 -11.62 -3.61
CA CYS A 95 6.38 -11.10 -2.46
C CYS A 95 5.49 -10.07 -1.73
N THR A 96 4.87 -10.50 -0.65
CA THR A 96 4.07 -9.66 0.24
C THR A 96 4.78 -9.53 1.59
N ILE A 97 5.10 -8.30 1.97
CA ILE A 97 5.86 -7.97 3.18
C ILE A 97 4.98 -7.15 4.12
N GLY A 98 4.77 -7.68 5.32
CA GLY A 98 4.03 -7.02 6.39
C GLY A 98 4.97 -6.20 7.25
N ILE A 99 4.77 -4.88 7.34
CA ILE A 99 5.51 -4.01 8.24
C ILE A 99 4.57 -3.63 9.37
N ALA A 100 4.77 -4.25 10.54
CA ALA A 100 3.85 -4.15 11.68
C ALA A 100 4.60 -3.66 12.93
N PRO A 101 3.95 -2.92 13.83
CA PRO A 101 4.56 -2.61 15.11
C PRO A 101 4.60 -3.86 15.99
N TRP A 102 5.75 -4.17 16.58
CA TRP A 102 5.94 -5.33 17.46
C TRP A 102 4.92 -5.33 18.60
N GLY A 103 4.70 -4.17 19.23
CA GLY A 103 3.84 -4.00 20.40
C GLY A 103 2.38 -4.39 20.24
N ILE A 104 1.85 -4.49 19.01
CA ILE A 104 0.45 -4.91 18.77
C ILE A 104 0.33 -6.39 18.40
N VAL A 105 1.44 -7.08 18.15
CA VAL A 105 1.44 -8.48 17.74
C VAL A 105 0.99 -9.32 18.92
N GLU A 106 0.01 -10.18 18.69
CA GLU A 106 -0.43 -11.19 19.66
C GLU A 106 0.53 -12.39 19.63
N ASN A 107 0.72 -13.07 20.77
CA ASN A 107 1.63 -14.22 20.95
C ASN A 107 3.09 -13.90 20.56
N GLN A 108 3.63 -12.79 21.06
CA GLN A 108 5.00 -12.33 20.73
C GLN A 108 6.07 -13.33 21.18
N GLU A 109 5.87 -13.98 22.31
CA GLU A 109 6.71 -15.01 22.90
C GLU A 109 6.96 -16.21 21.98
N ASP A 110 6.01 -16.53 21.10
CA ASP A 110 6.18 -17.56 20.07
C ASP A 110 7.28 -17.16 19.07
N LEU A 111 7.38 -15.86 18.77
CA LEU A 111 8.32 -15.28 17.80
C LEU A 111 9.68 -14.94 18.43
N VAL A 112 9.88 -15.17 19.73
CA VAL A 112 11.18 -14.95 20.38
C VAL A 112 12.04 -16.20 20.22
N GLY A 113 13.17 -16.04 19.54
CA GLY A 113 14.18 -17.06 19.37
C GLY A 113 15.31 -16.57 18.46
N LYS A 114 16.51 -17.14 18.62
CA LYS A 114 17.66 -16.85 17.77
C LYS A 114 17.91 -18.02 16.83
N ASP A 115 17.91 -17.76 15.52
CA ASP A 115 18.21 -18.75 14.47
C ASP A 115 17.36 -20.04 14.56
N VAL A 116 16.12 -19.91 15.04
CA VAL A 116 15.18 -21.02 15.23
C VAL A 116 13.87 -20.78 14.48
N VAL A 117 13.30 -21.86 13.95
CA VAL A 117 11.95 -21.85 13.41
C VAL A 117 10.98 -22.06 14.57
N ARG A 118 10.01 -21.15 14.69
CA ARG A 118 8.98 -21.20 15.74
C ARG A 118 7.60 -21.27 15.10
N PRO A 119 6.72 -22.18 15.55
CA PRO A 119 5.31 -22.12 15.17
C PRO A 119 4.71 -20.83 15.77
N TYR A 120 3.95 -20.10 14.97
CA TYR A 120 3.25 -18.90 15.41
C TYR A 120 1.74 -19.13 15.35
N GLN A 121 1.04 -18.93 16.46
CA GLN A 121 -0.41 -19.10 16.50
C GLN A 121 -1.12 -17.87 15.94
N THR A 122 -1.87 -18.06 14.85
CA THR A 122 -2.63 -17.01 14.17
C THR A 122 -4.11 -17.00 14.56
N MET A 123 -4.47 -17.67 15.66
CA MET A 123 -5.84 -17.60 16.21
C MET A 123 -5.95 -16.35 17.08
N SER A 124 -6.81 -15.42 16.67
CA SER A 124 -7.08 -14.21 17.42
C SER A 124 -7.83 -14.52 18.72
N ASN A 125 -7.41 -13.91 19.83
CA ASN A 125 -8.17 -13.95 21.08
C ASN A 125 -9.25 -12.83 21.07
N PRO A 126 -10.56 -13.14 21.13
CA PRO A 126 -11.62 -12.14 21.12
C PRO A 126 -11.57 -11.13 22.27
N LEU A 127 -10.90 -11.46 23.37
CA LEU A 127 -10.75 -10.60 24.55
C LEU A 127 -9.49 -9.71 24.49
N SER A 128 -8.60 -9.98 23.53
CA SER A 128 -7.35 -9.26 23.38
C SER A 128 -7.54 -7.99 22.57
N LYS A 129 -6.77 -6.95 22.96
CA LYS A 129 -6.64 -5.71 22.17
C LYS A 129 -5.50 -5.79 21.16
N LEU A 130 -4.74 -6.90 21.17
CA LEU A 130 -3.67 -7.19 20.23
C LEU A 130 -4.24 -7.85 18.98
N THR A 131 -3.37 -8.08 18.01
CA THR A 131 -3.75 -8.64 16.72
C THR A 131 -2.71 -9.62 16.22
N VAL A 132 -3.17 -10.69 15.61
CA VAL A 132 -2.31 -11.70 14.97
C VAL A 132 -1.75 -11.20 13.64
N LEU A 133 -0.57 -11.71 13.27
CA LEU A 133 -0.02 -11.53 11.92
C LEU A 133 -0.88 -12.27 10.88
N ASN A 134 -0.94 -11.74 9.65
CA ASN A 134 -1.63 -12.40 8.55
C ASN A 134 -0.75 -13.52 7.95
N SER A 135 -1.20 -14.77 8.06
CA SER A 135 -0.43 -15.95 7.63
C SER A 135 -0.19 -16.07 6.11
N LEU A 136 -0.83 -15.22 5.30
CA LEU A 136 -0.73 -15.24 3.84
C LEU A 136 0.39 -14.32 3.34
N HIS A 137 1.05 -13.59 4.23
CA HIS A 137 2.23 -12.81 3.93
C HIS A 137 3.48 -13.69 3.91
N SER A 138 4.40 -13.35 3.01
CA SER A 138 5.64 -14.09 2.83
C SER A 138 6.70 -13.71 3.89
N HIS A 139 6.75 -12.41 4.23
CA HIS A 139 7.79 -11.82 5.07
C HIS A 139 7.21 -10.79 6.04
N PHE A 140 7.90 -10.57 7.17
CA PHE A 140 7.52 -9.58 8.16
C PHE A 140 8.71 -8.76 8.68
N ILE A 141 8.52 -7.45 8.78
CA ILE A 141 9.39 -6.54 9.52
C ILE A 141 8.59 -6.02 10.71
N LEU A 142 9.02 -6.38 11.92
CA LEU A 142 8.34 -6.05 13.16
C LEU A 142 9.08 -4.87 13.82
N ALA A 143 8.53 -3.67 13.66
CA ALA A 143 9.12 -2.43 14.14
C ALA A 143 8.84 -2.25 15.63
N ASP A 144 9.88 -2.11 16.43
CA ASP A 144 9.80 -2.03 17.87
C ASP A 144 10.28 -0.68 18.41
N ASN A 145 9.47 -0.06 19.24
CA ASN A 145 9.76 1.17 19.96
C ASN A 145 9.60 1.01 21.48
N GLY A 146 9.50 -0.22 21.98
CA GLY A 146 9.31 -0.55 23.39
C GLY A 146 7.88 -0.37 23.92
N THR A 147 6.92 0.07 23.09
CA THR A 147 5.53 0.24 23.53
C THR A 147 4.69 -1.02 23.32
N THR A 148 3.69 -1.22 24.17
CA THR A 148 2.72 -2.32 24.07
C THR A 148 1.34 -1.79 23.67
N GLY A 149 0.68 -2.47 22.74
CA GLY A 149 -0.68 -2.15 22.29
C GLY A 149 -0.81 -0.85 21.50
N LYS A 150 0.31 -0.27 21.03
CA LYS A 150 0.32 1.01 20.29
C LYS A 150 0.79 0.83 18.84
N TYR A 151 0.06 1.45 17.93
CA TYR A 151 0.48 1.64 16.54
C TYR A 151 1.46 2.81 16.44
N GLY A 152 2.22 2.87 15.34
CA GLY A 152 3.03 4.04 14.97
C GLY A 152 4.53 3.77 14.86
N ALA A 153 5.03 2.70 15.48
CA ALA A 153 6.45 2.32 15.40
C ALA A 153 6.88 2.02 13.95
N GLU A 154 5.96 1.50 13.15
CA GLU A 154 6.17 1.13 11.75
C GLU A 154 6.13 2.30 10.78
N VAL A 155 5.52 3.45 11.16
CA VAL A 155 5.18 4.51 10.21
C VAL A 155 6.42 5.13 9.58
N LYS A 156 7.35 5.65 10.40
CA LYS A 156 8.59 6.26 9.91
C LYS A 156 9.46 5.24 9.19
N LEU A 157 9.60 4.05 9.76
CA LEU A 157 10.41 2.96 9.22
C LEU A 157 9.93 2.54 7.81
N ARG A 158 8.62 2.35 7.64
CA ARG A 158 8.00 2.03 6.35
C ARG A 158 8.26 3.12 5.31
N ARG A 159 8.06 4.39 5.65
CA ARG A 159 8.25 5.51 4.70
C ARG A 159 9.71 5.67 4.29
N GLN A 160 10.64 5.51 5.24
CA GLN A 160 12.09 5.54 4.95
C GLN A 160 12.52 4.36 4.07
N LEU A 161 11.98 3.16 4.33
CA LEU A 161 12.26 1.97 3.52
C LEU A 161 11.71 2.10 2.10
N GLU A 162 10.46 2.54 1.94
CA GLU A 162 9.85 2.80 0.63
C GLU A 162 10.68 3.81 -0.19
N LYS A 163 11.09 4.92 0.43
CA LYS A 163 11.93 5.93 -0.20
C LYS A 163 13.32 5.39 -0.54
N HIS A 164 13.92 4.56 0.31
CA HIS A 164 15.22 3.97 0.02
C HIS A 164 15.15 2.97 -1.14
N ILE A 165 14.08 2.16 -1.19
CA ILE A 165 13.80 1.24 -2.31
C ILE A 165 13.60 2.02 -3.61
N SER A 166 12.89 3.14 -3.59
CA SER A 166 12.63 3.92 -4.80
C SER A 166 13.89 4.49 -5.45
N LEU A 167 14.94 4.71 -4.66
CA LEU A 167 16.24 5.19 -5.14
C LEU A 167 17.13 4.08 -5.72
N GLN A 168 16.75 2.80 -5.56
CA GLN A 168 17.53 1.68 -6.08
C GLN A 168 17.38 1.56 -7.59
N LYS A 169 18.49 1.46 -8.29
CA LYS A 169 18.51 1.39 -9.76
C LYS A 169 18.13 -0.02 -10.21
N ILE A 170 16.98 -0.15 -10.86
CA ILE A 170 16.54 -1.41 -11.49
C ILE A 170 16.98 -1.53 -12.95
N ASN A 171 17.27 -0.40 -13.60
CA ASN A 171 17.81 -0.38 -14.96
C ASN A 171 19.01 0.57 -15.03
N THR A 172 20.22 0.00 -15.09
CA THR A 172 21.49 0.75 -15.11
C THR A 172 21.67 1.60 -16.37
N ARG A 173 20.96 1.29 -17.47
CA ARG A 173 21.08 2.05 -18.74
C ARG A 173 20.22 3.32 -18.75
N ILE A 174 19.13 3.36 -17.98
CA ILE A 174 18.17 4.47 -17.95
C ILE A 174 18.26 5.23 -16.61
N GLY A 175 18.94 4.66 -15.61
CA GLY A 175 19.05 5.26 -14.27
C GLY A 175 17.72 5.28 -13.51
N GLN A 176 16.74 4.50 -13.95
CA GLN A 176 15.40 4.47 -13.37
C GLN A 176 15.42 3.74 -12.01
N GLY A 177 14.91 4.43 -11.00
CA GLY A 177 14.66 3.88 -9.67
C GLY A 177 13.44 2.93 -9.65
N VAL A 178 13.20 2.25 -8.53
CA VAL A 178 11.98 1.45 -8.35
C VAL A 178 10.76 2.38 -8.26
N PRO A 179 9.78 2.29 -9.17
CA PRO A 179 8.55 3.06 -9.03
C PRO A 179 7.78 2.59 -7.79
N VAL A 180 7.22 3.53 -7.04
CA VAL A 180 6.36 3.27 -5.88
C VAL A 180 4.96 3.79 -6.19
N VAL A 181 3.93 3.04 -5.82
CA VAL A 181 2.52 3.46 -5.91
C VAL A 181 1.82 3.17 -4.59
N ALA A 182 1.08 4.14 -4.06
CA ALA A 182 0.22 3.93 -2.90
C ALA A 182 -1.18 3.49 -3.35
N LEU A 183 -1.72 2.43 -2.76
CA LEU A 183 -3.08 1.94 -3.00
C LEU A 183 -3.94 2.13 -1.75
N ILE A 184 -5.02 2.88 -1.88
CA ILE A 184 -5.93 3.25 -0.79
C ILE A 184 -7.24 2.49 -0.90
N VAL A 185 -7.66 1.82 0.18
CA VAL A 185 -8.94 1.11 0.28
C VAL A 185 -9.57 1.38 1.64
N GLU A 186 -10.79 1.92 1.66
CA GLU A 186 -11.46 2.39 2.86
C GLU A 186 -10.59 3.44 3.59
N GLY A 187 -10.32 3.29 4.89
CA GLY A 187 -9.47 4.17 5.66
C GLY A 187 -10.19 5.06 6.68
N GLY A 188 -9.50 5.23 7.80
CA GLY A 188 -9.77 6.31 8.75
C GLY A 188 -9.19 7.66 8.27
N PRO A 189 -9.36 8.74 9.06
CA PRO A 189 -8.92 10.09 8.71
C PRO A 189 -7.41 10.18 8.46
N ASN A 190 -6.60 9.39 9.19
CA ASN A 190 -5.15 9.33 9.01
C ASN A 190 -4.73 8.91 7.60
N VAL A 191 -5.57 8.17 6.87
CA VAL A 191 -5.27 7.77 5.48
C VAL A 191 -5.18 8.99 4.56
N ILE A 192 -5.99 10.04 4.79
CA ILE A 192 -5.92 11.28 4.01
C ILE A 192 -4.58 12.00 4.27
N SER A 193 -4.10 12.00 5.52
CA SER A 193 -2.77 12.53 5.86
C SER A 193 -1.66 11.73 5.18
N ILE A 194 -1.74 10.39 5.18
CA ILE A 194 -0.78 9.52 4.47
C ILE A 194 -0.76 9.84 2.97
N VAL A 195 -1.92 10.05 2.35
CA VAL A 195 -2.01 10.47 0.93
C VAL A 195 -1.30 11.80 0.72
N LEU A 196 -1.52 12.80 1.59
CA LEU A 196 -0.83 14.09 1.49
C LEU A 196 0.70 13.93 1.59
N GLU A 197 1.18 13.08 2.48
CA GLU A 197 2.62 12.78 2.63
C GLU A 197 3.21 12.16 1.36
N TYR A 198 2.54 11.19 0.75
CA TYR A 198 2.98 10.60 -0.53
C TYR A 198 3.03 11.65 -1.66
N LEU A 199 2.04 12.53 -1.73
CA LEU A 199 1.99 13.58 -2.73
C LEU A 199 3.05 14.68 -2.50
N ARG A 200 3.51 14.86 -1.26
CA ARG A 200 4.56 15.82 -0.89
C ARG A 200 5.98 15.26 -1.01
N ASP A 201 6.15 13.96 -1.20
CA ASP A 201 7.47 13.36 -1.42
C ASP A 201 8.21 13.98 -2.62
N THR A 202 9.52 13.79 -2.63
CA THR A 202 10.39 14.20 -3.75
C THR A 202 11.23 13.00 -4.18
N PRO A 203 10.92 12.39 -5.35
CA PRO A 203 9.76 12.68 -6.22
C PRO A 203 8.41 12.26 -5.58
N PRO A 204 7.28 12.88 -5.95
CA PRO A 204 5.97 12.49 -5.45
C PRO A 204 5.61 11.04 -5.80
N VAL A 205 4.87 10.38 -4.91
CA VAL A 205 4.38 9.02 -5.13
C VAL A 205 2.93 9.05 -5.63
N PRO A 206 2.63 8.45 -6.80
CA PRO A 206 1.27 8.34 -7.30
C PRO A 206 0.37 7.53 -6.35
N VAL A 207 -0.89 7.94 -6.26
CA VAL A 207 -1.89 7.35 -5.35
C VAL A 207 -3.06 6.80 -6.17
N VAL A 208 -3.44 5.55 -5.92
CA VAL A 208 -4.64 4.92 -6.49
C VAL A 208 -5.67 4.77 -5.38
N VAL A 209 -6.85 5.37 -5.57
CA VAL A 209 -7.96 5.36 -4.61
C VAL A 209 -9.05 4.41 -5.10
N CYS A 210 -9.45 3.46 -4.27
CA CYS A 210 -10.49 2.48 -4.55
C CYS A 210 -11.87 3.08 -4.23
N ASP A 211 -12.52 3.67 -5.22
CA ASP A 211 -13.83 4.31 -5.06
C ASP A 211 -14.92 3.29 -4.70
N GLY A 212 -15.80 3.65 -3.77
CA GLY A 212 -16.85 2.80 -3.23
C GLY A 212 -16.37 1.79 -2.19
N SER A 213 -15.11 1.90 -1.74
CA SER A 213 -14.60 1.06 -0.63
C SER A 213 -14.90 1.64 0.75
N GLY A 214 -15.42 2.87 0.83
CA GLY A 214 -15.90 3.47 2.06
C GLY A 214 -15.02 4.59 2.61
N ARG A 215 -15.61 5.36 3.53
CA ARG A 215 -14.95 6.31 4.44
C ARG A 215 -13.89 7.20 3.78
N ALA A 216 -12.61 7.11 4.16
CA ALA A 216 -11.58 8.00 3.62
C ALA A 216 -11.40 7.89 2.11
N SER A 217 -11.48 6.67 1.56
CA SER A 217 -11.37 6.43 0.12
C SER A 217 -12.49 7.14 -0.66
N ASP A 218 -13.73 7.07 -0.18
CA ASP A 218 -14.86 7.73 -0.84
C ASP A 218 -14.81 9.26 -0.69
N ILE A 219 -14.30 9.78 0.44
CA ILE A 219 -14.05 11.21 0.64
C ILE A 219 -12.95 11.72 -0.31
N LEU A 220 -11.86 10.96 -0.47
CA LEU A 220 -10.81 11.25 -1.46
C LEU A 220 -11.35 11.20 -2.89
N ALA A 221 -12.17 10.20 -3.21
CA ALA A 221 -12.81 10.06 -4.52
C ALA A 221 -13.75 11.24 -4.83
N PHE A 222 -14.55 11.66 -3.85
CA PHE A 222 -15.41 12.84 -3.95
C PHE A 222 -14.58 14.10 -4.17
N GLY A 223 -13.58 14.35 -3.33
CA GLY A 223 -12.66 15.47 -3.46
C GLY A 223 -12.01 15.51 -4.84
N HIS A 224 -11.52 14.37 -5.33
CA HIS A 224 -10.95 14.27 -6.67
C HIS A 224 -12.00 14.54 -7.75
N LYS A 225 -13.23 14.02 -7.65
CA LYS A 225 -14.24 14.21 -8.69
C LYS A 225 -14.69 15.67 -8.82
N TYR A 226 -14.86 16.36 -7.70
CA TYR A 226 -15.52 17.67 -7.66
C TYR A 226 -14.58 18.87 -7.45
N SER A 227 -13.29 18.64 -7.21
CA SER A 227 -12.31 19.73 -7.19
C SER A 227 -11.87 20.14 -8.59
N GLU A 228 -11.73 21.45 -8.77
CA GLU A 228 -11.07 22.08 -9.90
C GLU A 228 -9.55 22.02 -9.76
N GLU A 229 -8.84 22.47 -10.80
CA GLU A 229 -7.39 22.60 -10.76
C GLU A 229 -6.95 23.52 -9.61
N GLY A 230 -5.89 23.15 -8.89
CA GLY A 230 -5.46 23.86 -7.69
C GLY A 230 -6.25 23.52 -6.41
N GLY A 231 -7.15 22.53 -6.44
CA GLY A 231 -7.83 22.04 -5.24
C GLY A 231 -8.90 23.00 -4.73
N ILE A 232 -9.67 23.60 -5.64
CA ILE A 232 -10.80 24.48 -5.32
C ILE A 232 -12.11 23.68 -5.48
N ILE A 233 -13.08 23.91 -4.59
CA ILE A 233 -14.40 23.28 -4.66
C ILE A 233 -15.49 24.31 -4.38
N ASN A 234 -16.62 24.22 -5.07
CA ASN A 234 -17.78 25.10 -4.89
C ASN A 234 -18.27 25.09 -3.42
N GLU A 235 -18.74 26.24 -2.92
CA GLU A 235 -19.17 26.42 -1.54
C GLU A 235 -20.28 25.44 -1.10
N SER A 236 -21.28 25.19 -1.95
CA SER A 236 -22.36 24.25 -1.64
C SER A 236 -21.83 22.81 -1.45
N LEU A 237 -20.87 22.41 -2.29
CA LEU A 237 -20.22 21.09 -2.22
C LEU A 237 -19.24 21.03 -1.04
N ARG A 238 -18.57 22.13 -0.70
CA ARG A 238 -17.74 22.25 0.51
C ARG A 238 -18.57 21.95 1.75
N ASP A 239 -19.73 22.58 1.90
CA ASP A 239 -20.58 22.38 3.09
C ASP A 239 -21.11 20.95 3.18
N GLN A 240 -21.53 20.38 2.06
CA GLN A 240 -21.93 18.96 1.99
C GLN A 240 -20.78 18.01 2.35
N LEU A 241 -19.56 18.30 1.86
CA LEU A 241 -18.38 17.50 2.15
C LEU A 241 -17.98 17.60 3.63
N LEU A 242 -18.06 18.78 4.24
CA LEU A 242 -17.82 18.98 5.67
C LEU A 242 -18.82 18.20 6.54
N VAL A 243 -20.12 18.21 6.18
CA VAL A 243 -21.13 17.38 6.85
C VAL A 243 -20.82 15.89 6.68
N THR A 244 -20.39 15.49 5.49
CA THR A 244 -20.00 14.10 5.20
C THR A 244 -18.82 13.67 6.08
N ILE A 245 -17.75 14.48 6.14
CA ILE A 245 -16.57 14.22 6.99
C ILE A 245 -16.97 14.08 8.47
N GLN A 246 -17.81 14.98 8.99
CA GLN A 246 -18.30 14.93 10.37
C GLN A 246 -19.04 13.61 10.66
N LYS A 247 -19.96 13.23 9.77
CA LYS A 247 -20.75 11.99 9.92
C LYS A 247 -19.89 10.74 9.78
N THR A 248 -18.97 10.70 8.83
CA THR A 248 -18.14 9.53 8.53
C THR A 248 -17.14 9.21 9.63
N PHE A 249 -16.55 10.23 10.28
CA PHE A 249 -15.52 10.04 11.31
C PHE A 249 -15.96 10.42 12.72
N THR A 250 -17.24 10.79 12.90
CA THR A 250 -17.77 11.30 14.18
C THR A 250 -16.95 12.48 14.70
N TYR A 251 -16.61 13.40 13.79
CA TYR A 251 -15.76 14.56 14.05
C TYR A 251 -16.58 15.79 14.41
N SER A 252 -16.01 16.65 15.25
CA SER A 252 -16.52 18.01 15.44
C SER A 252 -16.34 18.84 14.15
N ARG A 253 -17.06 19.97 14.06
CA ARG A 253 -16.93 20.89 12.92
C ARG A 253 -15.47 21.33 12.70
N THR A 254 -14.74 21.65 13.78
CA THR A 254 -13.34 22.06 13.71
C THR A 254 -12.44 20.94 13.19
N GLN A 255 -12.62 19.70 13.69
CA GLN A 255 -11.86 18.55 13.20
C GLN A 255 -12.14 18.26 11.73
N ALA A 256 -13.41 18.38 11.30
CA ALA A 256 -13.79 18.21 9.91
C ALA A 256 -13.22 19.31 9.00
N GLN A 257 -13.18 20.56 9.46
CA GLN A 257 -12.52 21.65 8.74
C GLN A 257 -11.02 21.41 8.56
N HIS A 258 -10.33 20.95 9.61
CA HIS A 258 -8.91 20.60 9.51
C HIS A 258 -8.69 19.46 8.49
N LEU A 259 -9.49 18.39 8.54
CA LEU A 259 -9.36 17.29 7.60
C LEU A 259 -9.70 17.71 6.16
N PHE A 260 -10.70 18.59 5.99
CA PHE A 260 -11.03 19.17 4.70
C PHE A 260 -9.85 19.94 4.12
N ILE A 261 -9.12 20.73 4.92
CA ILE A 261 -7.92 21.44 4.45
C ILE A 261 -6.87 20.44 3.95
N ILE A 262 -6.59 19.37 4.70
CA ILE A 262 -5.63 18.32 4.29
C ILE A 262 -6.09 17.65 2.99
N LEU A 263 -7.38 17.37 2.85
CA LEU A 263 -7.97 16.81 1.63
C LEU A 263 -7.77 17.75 0.44
N MET A 264 -8.05 19.04 0.59
CA MET A 264 -7.87 20.01 -0.51
C MET A 264 -6.39 20.21 -0.87
N GLU A 265 -5.48 20.12 0.10
CA GLU A 265 -4.04 20.08 -0.17
C GLU A 265 -3.64 18.85 -1.03
N CYS A 266 -4.28 17.70 -0.83
CA CYS A 266 -4.09 16.55 -1.72
C CYS A 266 -4.56 16.88 -3.15
N MET A 267 -5.71 17.57 -3.27
CA MET A 267 -6.30 17.90 -4.57
C MET A 267 -5.53 18.95 -5.36
N LYS A 268 -4.58 19.66 -4.75
CA LYS A 268 -3.62 20.51 -5.49
C LYS A 268 -2.72 19.71 -6.43
N LYS A 269 -2.52 18.41 -6.17
CA LYS A 269 -1.77 17.47 -7.02
C LYS A 269 -2.67 16.34 -7.53
N LYS A 270 -3.91 16.69 -7.87
CA LYS A 270 -4.97 15.74 -8.27
C LYS A 270 -4.56 14.86 -9.45
N GLU A 271 -3.69 15.31 -10.33
CA GLU A 271 -3.15 14.56 -11.46
C GLU A 271 -2.33 13.32 -11.07
N LEU A 272 -1.79 13.30 -9.85
CA LEU A 272 -1.09 12.14 -9.27
C LEU A 272 -2.04 11.20 -8.51
N VAL A 273 -3.30 11.57 -8.35
CA VAL A 273 -4.34 10.76 -7.72
C VAL A 273 -5.22 10.14 -8.80
N SER A 274 -5.26 8.81 -8.86
CA SER A 274 -6.14 8.07 -9.76
C SER A 274 -7.27 7.43 -8.97
N VAL A 275 -8.51 7.86 -9.21
CA VAL A 275 -9.70 7.25 -8.62
C VAL A 275 -10.23 6.16 -9.53
N THR A 276 -10.41 4.96 -8.97
CA THR A 276 -10.99 3.84 -9.70
C THR A 276 -12.09 3.19 -8.88
N ILE A 277 -13.33 3.27 -9.36
CA ILE A 277 -14.28 2.17 -9.13
C ILE A 277 -13.60 1.04 -9.88
N MET A 278 -13.10 0.01 -9.21
CA MET A 278 -12.40 -1.06 -9.91
C MET A 278 -13.37 -1.80 -10.86
N ARG A 279 -13.68 -1.21 -12.01
CA ARG A 279 -14.37 -1.76 -13.18
C ARG A 279 -13.38 -1.93 -14.33
N PHE A 280 -12.14 -1.44 -14.22
CA PHE A 280 -11.22 -1.35 -15.36
C PHE A 280 -9.74 -1.61 -15.06
N PHE A 281 -9.39 -2.58 -14.20
CA PHE A 281 -8.01 -3.12 -14.18
C PHE A 281 -7.67 -4.05 -15.37
N SER A 282 -8.55 -4.15 -16.37
CA SER A 282 -8.27 -4.88 -17.62
C SER A 282 -8.19 -3.99 -18.88
N HIS A 283 -8.45 -2.67 -18.79
CA HIS A 283 -8.50 -1.81 -19.99
C HIS A 283 -8.01 -0.37 -19.81
N HIS A 284 -7.60 0.09 -18.61
CA HIS A 284 -7.19 1.49 -18.38
C HIS A 284 -5.76 1.71 -17.88
N CYS A 285 -4.90 0.70 -17.93
CA CYS A 285 -3.44 0.96 -18.01
C CYS A 285 -3.02 1.66 -19.32
N THR A 286 -3.95 1.97 -20.23
CA THR A 286 -3.65 2.56 -21.55
C THR A 286 -4.16 3.98 -21.76
N LYS A 287 -4.94 4.59 -20.84
CA LYS A 287 -5.62 5.88 -21.15
C LYS A 287 -5.43 7.04 -20.17
N ASN A 288 -4.68 6.92 -19.07
CA ASN A 288 -4.36 8.09 -18.23
C ASN A 288 -2.98 8.67 -18.59
N THR A 289 -2.96 9.86 -19.16
CA THR A 289 -1.87 10.41 -19.99
C THR A 289 -0.62 10.88 -19.24
N GLN A 290 -0.64 10.97 -17.90
CA GLN A 290 0.56 11.31 -17.12
C GLN A 290 1.29 10.08 -16.56
N ALA A 291 0.57 9.08 -16.02
CA ALA A 291 1.16 7.79 -15.65
C ALA A 291 1.72 7.06 -16.89
N LYS A 292 1.07 7.22 -18.05
CA LYS A 292 1.54 6.70 -19.34
C LYS A 292 2.81 7.40 -19.86
N LYS A 293 3.00 8.70 -19.61
CA LYS A 293 4.24 9.41 -19.99
C LYS A 293 5.46 8.94 -19.19
N TYR A 294 5.28 8.60 -17.91
CA TYR A 294 6.31 7.91 -17.13
C TYR A 294 6.52 6.45 -17.59
N TRP A 295 5.47 5.79 -18.09
CA TRP A 295 5.49 4.41 -18.59
C TRP A 295 6.12 4.26 -19.99
N GLU A 296 5.92 5.21 -20.91
CA GLU A 296 6.35 5.11 -22.32
C GLU A 296 7.74 5.72 -22.58
N ASN A 297 8.17 6.71 -21.79
CA ASN A 297 9.52 7.30 -21.93
C ASN A 297 10.65 6.35 -21.47
N GLY A 298 10.32 5.21 -20.86
CA GLY A 298 11.28 4.13 -20.55
C GLY A 298 11.52 3.13 -21.68
N HIS A 299 10.73 3.17 -22.77
CA HIS A 299 10.88 2.23 -23.88
C HIS A 299 10.59 2.89 -25.23
N GLY A 300 11.64 3.45 -25.82
CA GLY A 300 11.65 3.90 -27.21
C GLY A 300 12.94 3.51 -27.92
N LYS A 301 12.81 2.54 -28.84
CA LYS A 301 13.72 2.13 -29.93
C LYS A 301 14.73 1.02 -29.66
N ALA A 302 14.35 -0.21 -30.02
CA ALA A 302 15.19 -1.03 -30.91
C ALA A 302 14.30 -1.94 -31.77
N HIS A 303 14.69 -2.04 -33.03
CA HIS A 303 13.92 -2.49 -34.17
C HIS A 303 13.94 -4.02 -34.35
N LYS A 304 13.07 -4.50 -35.23
CA LYS A 304 12.84 -5.89 -35.65
C LYS A 304 14.09 -6.60 -36.22
N ARG A 305 13.96 -7.95 -36.26
CA ARG A 305 14.76 -9.01 -36.93
C ARG A 305 15.90 -9.52 -36.03
N ASN A 306 16.02 -10.81 -35.71
CA ASN A 306 16.07 -11.96 -36.61
C ASN A 306 15.80 -13.28 -35.87
N GLN A 307 15.46 -14.29 -36.66
CA GLN A 307 15.24 -15.69 -36.29
C GLN A 307 16.50 -16.34 -35.69
N GLY A 308 16.33 -17.36 -34.84
CA GLY A 308 17.41 -18.34 -34.60
C GLY A 308 17.43 -19.02 -33.23
N ALA A 309 16.86 -20.23 -33.20
CA ALA A 309 17.37 -21.43 -32.53
C ALA A 309 17.46 -21.55 -30.99
N ILE A 310 17.31 -22.81 -30.59
CA ILE A 310 17.16 -23.42 -29.27
C ILE A 310 18.54 -23.87 -28.76
N ARG A 311 18.67 -23.94 -27.43
CA ARG A 311 19.47 -24.88 -26.58
C ARG A 311 20.61 -24.26 -25.77
N GLY A 312 20.73 -24.76 -24.55
CA GLY A 312 21.82 -24.54 -23.59
C GLY A 312 21.26 -24.38 -22.19
#